data_AF-A0A8X6VT29-F1
#
_entry.id   AF-A0A8X6VT29-F1
#
_cell.length_a   1.000
_cell.length_b   1.000
_cell.length_c   1.000
_cell.angle_alpha   90.00
_cell.angle_beta   90.00
_cell.angle_gamma   90.00
#
_symmetry.space_group_name_H-M   'P 1'
#
loop_
_entity.id
_entity.type
_entity.pdbx_description
1 polymer ?
#
loop_
_entity_poly.entity_id
_entity_poly.type
_entity_poly.pdbx_seq_one_letter_code
_entity_poly.pdbx_strand_id
1 'polypeptide(L)'
;MADNKQLKAVIRGLPTDYDQKEIASELKGFGFEPSHISILRNRKTNTNMPLFLVVLKKNEENKQIFQITNIGFFRVVIEPLKGSSMPPQCYRCQEFYHHSRLCNRAPKCLKCSGSHLTADCKKSMKSPAKCANCSGPHPANFSGCPSNPVNRKQQKKQPNKNIWTEKALKSPHHASRSRLTLQ
;
A
#
# COMPACT_ATOMS: atom_id res chain seq x y z
N MET A 1 -23.58 0.03 4.52
CA MET A 1 -22.99 0.76 5.66
C MET A 1 -22.19 1.92 5.08
N ALA A 2 -22.45 3.15 5.53
CA ALA A 2 -21.69 4.30 5.05
C ALA A 2 -20.23 4.18 5.53
N ASP A 3 -19.31 4.00 4.58
CA ASP A 3 -17.87 3.94 4.85
C ASP A 3 -17.40 5.36 5.20
N ASN A 4 -17.60 5.74 6.47
CA ASN A 4 -17.42 7.10 6.99
C ASN A 4 -15.94 7.44 6.99
N LYS A 5 -15.47 7.84 5.80
CA LYS A 5 -14.05 7.97 5.45
C LYS A 5 -13.44 9.02 6.37
N GLN A 6 -12.63 8.58 7.32
CA GLN A 6 -11.92 9.47 8.22
C GLN A 6 -10.71 10.09 7.49
N LEU A 7 -10.44 11.36 7.76
CA LEU A 7 -9.12 11.94 7.53
C LEU A 7 -8.26 11.61 8.75
N LYS A 8 -7.11 10.98 8.56
CA LYS A 8 -6.16 10.68 9.63
C LYS A 8 -4.86 11.39 9.33
N ALA A 9 -4.40 12.21 10.27
CA ALA A 9 -3.19 13.00 10.19
C ALA A 9 -2.25 12.66 11.36
N VAL A 10 -0.96 12.90 11.18
CA VAL A 10 0.05 12.80 12.23
C VAL A 10 0.74 14.15 12.36
N ILE A 11 0.65 14.76 13.54
CA ILE A 11 1.42 15.94 13.91
C ILE A 11 2.80 15.48 14.39
N ARG A 12 3.84 16.13 13.88
CA ARG A 12 5.24 16.02 14.31
C ARG A 12 5.74 17.37 14.82
N GLY A 13 6.69 17.37 15.75
CA GLY A 13 7.33 18.59 16.27
C GLY A 13 6.82 19.05 17.64
N LEU A 14 5.83 18.35 18.21
CA LEU A 14 5.38 18.56 19.59
C LEU A 14 6.15 17.65 20.58
N PRO A 15 6.39 18.11 21.83
CA PRO A 15 6.90 17.27 22.93
C PRO A 15 6.07 16.00 23.20
N THR A 16 6.68 14.98 23.80
CA THR A 16 6.04 13.68 24.10
C THR A 16 5.00 13.71 25.24
N ASP A 17 4.90 14.83 25.92
CA ASP A 17 4.10 15.15 27.09
C ASP A 17 3.12 16.32 26.84
N TYR A 18 3.13 16.90 25.63
CA TYR A 18 2.22 17.98 25.23
C TYR A 18 0.74 17.57 25.36
N ASP A 19 -0.11 18.41 25.97
CA ASP A 19 -1.50 18.05 26.25
C ASP A 19 -2.33 17.96 24.96
N GLN A 20 -3.04 16.84 24.81
CA GLN A 20 -3.97 16.59 23.72
C GLN A 20 -5.16 17.58 23.76
N LYS A 21 -5.50 18.13 24.93
CA LYS A 21 -6.52 19.18 25.06
C LYS A 21 -6.05 20.51 24.47
N GLU A 22 -4.78 20.88 24.65
CA GLU A 22 -4.22 22.08 24.02
C GLU A 22 -4.19 21.93 22.50
N ILE A 23 -3.79 20.76 21.98
CA ILE A 23 -3.88 20.45 20.54
C ILE A 23 -5.34 20.61 20.05
N ALA A 24 -6.32 20.13 20.81
CA ALA A 24 -7.73 20.25 20.44
C ALA A 24 -8.19 21.72 20.40
N SER A 25 -7.82 22.52 21.40
CA SER A 25 -8.15 23.96 21.48
C SER A 25 -7.53 24.76 20.34
N GLU A 26 -6.23 24.56 20.07
CA GLU A 26 -5.51 25.19 18.96
C GLU A 26 -6.14 24.83 17.60
N LEU A 27 -6.37 23.55 17.34
CA LEU A 27 -7.01 23.10 16.10
C LEU A 27 -8.44 23.66 15.95
N LYS A 28 -9.18 23.81 17.05
CA LYS A 28 -10.50 24.46 17.04
C LYS A 28 -10.41 25.95 16.74
N GLY A 29 -9.38 26.64 17.24
CA GLY A 29 -9.07 28.03 16.88
C GLY A 29 -8.81 28.21 15.38
N PHE A 30 -8.19 27.22 14.73
CA PHE A 30 -8.02 27.16 13.27
C PHE A 30 -9.25 26.67 12.49
N GLY A 31 -10.39 26.42 13.15
CA GLY A 31 -11.65 25.99 12.52
C GLY A 31 -11.77 24.48 12.26
N PHE A 32 -10.89 23.65 12.83
CA PHE A 32 -10.97 22.19 12.74
C PHE A 32 -11.56 21.57 14.00
N GLU A 33 -12.47 20.61 13.83
CA GLU A 33 -13.01 19.82 14.95
C GLU A 33 -12.60 18.34 14.83
N PRO A 34 -11.46 17.94 15.44
CA PRO A 34 -11.06 16.54 15.53
C PRO A 34 -12.04 15.70 16.35
N SER A 35 -12.40 14.52 15.84
CA SER A 35 -13.21 13.55 16.60
C SER A 35 -12.37 12.68 17.54
N HIS A 36 -11.05 12.66 17.37
CA HIS A 36 -10.12 11.94 18.23
C HIS A 36 -8.69 12.48 18.07
N ILE A 37 -8.00 12.70 19.20
CA ILE A 37 -6.58 13.03 19.27
C ILE A 37 -5.91 12.03 20.22
N SER A 38 -4.74 11.50 19.84
CA SER A 38 -3.96 10.61 20.72
C SER A 38 -2.49 10.60 20.36
N ILE A 39 -1.61 10.59 21.38
CA ILE A 39 -0.20 10.31 21.16
C ILE A 39 0.02 8.86 20.66
N LEU A 40 0.89 8.69 19.67
CA LEU A 40 1.27 7.38 19.16
C LEU A 40 2.35 6.76 20.07
N ARG A 41 2.19 5.47 20.38
CA ARG A 41 3.14 4.72 21.21
C ARG A 41 3.99 3.75 20.39
N ASN A 42 5.24 3.58 20.80
CA ASN A 42 6.11 2.55 20.26
C ASN A 42 5.55 1.18 20.62
N ARG A 43 5.23 0.36 19.61
CA ARG A 43 4.57 -0.94 19.80
C ARG A 43 5.39 -1.96 20.61
N LYS A 44 6.71 -1.81 20.70
CA LYS A 44 7.58 -2.73 21.46
C LYS A 44 7.74 -2.31 22.91
N THR A 45 8.01 -1.02 23.16
CA THR A 45 8.32 -0.48 24.49
C THR A 45 7.11 0.11 25.21
N ASN A 46 5.98 0.29 24.51
CA ASN A 46 4.78 1.01 24.98
C ASN A 46 5.05 2.47 25.42
N THR A 47 6.19 3.04 25.05
CA THR A 47 6.56 4.43 25.36
C THR A 47 5.92 5.39 24.35
N ASN A 48 5.61 6.61 24.79
CA ASN A 48 5.15 7.69 23.92
C ASN A 48 6.22 8.02 22.84
N MET A 49 5.76 8.35 21.64
CA MET A 49 6.58 8.95 20.57
C MET A 49 6.14 10.40 20.36
N PRO A 50 7.01 11.31 19.88
CA PRO A 50 6.65 12.72 19.59
C PRO A 50 5.83 12.84 18.29
N LEU A 51 4.70 12.11 18.25
CA LEU A 51 3.83 11.90 17.10
C LEU A 51 2.39 11.83 17.60
N PHE A 52 1.55 12.79 17.23
CA PHE A 52 0.14 12.82 17.65
C PHE A 52 -0.76 12.48 16.47
N LEU A 53 -1.56 11.42 16.61
CA LEU A 53 -2.62 11.08 15.67
C LEU A 53 -3.81 12.01 15.89
N VAL A 54 -4.25 12.66 14.82
CA VAL A 54 -5.49 13.43 14.76
C VAL A 54 -6.43 12.76 13.76
N VAL A 55 -7.70 12.60 14.14
CA VAL A 55 -8.75 12.03 13.29
C VAL A 55 -9.85 13.06 13.11
N LEU A 56 -10.20 13.34 11.85
CA LEU A 56 -11.27 14.26 11.46
C LEU A 56 -12.23 13.57 10.46
N LYS A 57 -13.39 14.19 10.23
CA LYS A 57 -14.25 13.85 9.08
C LYS A 57 -13.53 14.19 7.78
N LYS A 58 -13.63 13.36 6.74
CA LYS A 58 -13.07 13.70 5.42
C LYS A 58 -14.03 14.59 4.61
N ASN A 59 -13.69 15.87 4.54
CA ASN A 59 -14.20 16.90 3.64
C ASN A 59 -13.01 17.67 3.05
N GLU A 60 -13.24 18.65 2.17
CA GLU A 60 -12.17 19.48 1.59
C GLU A 60 -11.62 20.51 2.60
N GLU A 61 -12.46 20.99 3.52
CA GLU A 61 -12.10 21.87 4.63
C GLU A 61 -11.04 21.22 5.53
N ASN A 62 -11.29 20.02 6.08
CA ASN A 62 -10.33 19.36 6.98
C ASN A 62 -9.03 18.95 6.28
N LYS A 63 -8.95 18.93 4.94
CA LYS A 63 -7.64 18.76 4.25
C LYS A 63 -6.73 19.97 4.42
N GLN A 64 -7.26 21.17 4.69
CA GLN A 64 -6.44 22.35 4.93
C GLN A 64 -5.59 22.21 6.20
N ILE A 65 -5.88 21.25 7.09
CA ILE A 65 -5.05 20.93 8.27
C ILE A 65 -3.57 20.67 7.92
N PHE A 66 -3.29 20.19 6.70
CA PHE A 66 -1.91 19.96 6.23
C PHE A 66 -1.12 21.24 5.92
N GLN A 67 -1.76 22.42 5.98
CA GLN A 67 -1.11 23.73 5.84
C GLN A 67 -0.73 24.35 7.19
N ILE A 68 -1.19 23.79 8.32
CA ILE A 68 -0.81 24.24 9.65
C ILE A 68 0.69 23.97 9.85
N THR A 69 1.42 25.04 10.17
CA THR A 69 2.87 25.02 10.42
C THR A 69 3.23 25.27 11.89
N ASN A 70 2.27 25.70 12.71
CA ASN A 70 2.45 25.99 14.13
C ASN A 70 1.24 25.53 14.95
N ILE A 71 1.49 25.03 16.16
CA ILE A 71 0.48 24.76 17.20
C ILE A 71 1.06 25.34 18.49
N GLY A 72 0.39 26.34 19.07
CA GLY A 72 0.99 27.23 20.05
C GLY A 72 2.33 27.78 19.53
N PHE A 73 3.37 27.75 20.39
CA PHE A 73 4.71 28.20 20.05
C PHE A 73 5.56 27.16 19.28
N PHE A 74 5.06 25.94 19.06
CA PHE A 74 5.81 24.87 18.42
C PHE A 74 5.63 24.87 16.91
N ARG A 75 6.74 24.82 16.17
CA ARG A 75 6.72 24.58 14.73
C ARG A 75 6.47 23.10 14.47
N VAL A 76 5.41 22.80 13.73
CA VAL A 76 4.94 21.44 13.46
C VAL A 76 4.97 21.08 11.97
N VAL A 77 4.90 19.79 11.70
CA VAL A 77 4.57 19.24 10.37
C VAL A 77 3.40 18.29 10.54
N ILE A 78 2.29 18.55 9.84
CA ILE A 78 1.13 17.68 9.82
C ILE A 78 1.11 16.90 8.51
N GLU A 79 1.25 15.58 8.57
CA GLU A 79 1.23 14.71 7.38
C GLU A 79 0.05 13.73 7.41
N PRO A 80 -0.45 13.25 6.25
CA PRO A 80 -1.44 12.17 6.23
C PRO A 80 -0.89 10.88 6.85
N LEU A 81 -1.68 10.20 7.68
CA LEU A 81 -1.33 8.89 8.21
C LEU A 81 -1.26 7.88 7.06
N LYS A 82 -0.04 7.52 6.65
CA LYS A 82 0.22 6.55 5.58
C LYS A 82 -0.19 5.15 6.04
N GLY A 83 -1.31 4.67 5.51
CA GLY A 83 -1.73 3.27 5.67
C GLY A 83 -0.81 2.31 4.92
N SER A 84 -0.82 1.04 5.32
CA SER A 84 -0.16 -0.03 4.55
C SER A 84 -0.79 -0.13 3.16
N SER A 85 0.00 0.14 2.11
CA SER A 85 -0.40 -0.08 0.71
C SER A 85 -0.51 -1.56 0.35
N MET A 86 0.10 -2.43 1.15
CA MET A 86 -0.03 -3.88 1.08
C MET A 86 -1.39 -4.32 1.63
N PRO A 87 -2.21 -5.08 0.86
CA PRO A 87 -3.38 -5.75 1.41
C PRO A 87 -2.94 -6.80 2.44
N PRO A 88 -3.78 -7.15 3.43
CA PRO A 88 -3.43 -8.14 4.44
C PRO A 88 -3.12 -9.49 3.81
N GLN A 89 -2.04 -10.12 4.27
CA GLN A 89 -1.71 -11.51 3.95
C GLN A 89 -2.19 -12.41 5.08
N CYS A 90 -2.88 -13.49 4.73
CA CYS A 90 -3.40 -14.43 5.70
C CYS A 90 -2.31 -15.41 6.14
N TYR A 91 -1.87 -15.33 7.41
CA TYR A 91 -0.91 -16.26 8.01
C TYR A 91 -1.36 -17.74 8.04
N ARG A 92 -2.64 -18.05 7.80
CA ARG A 92 -3.15 -19.43 7.68
C ARG A 92 -2.90 -20.00 6.29
N CYS A 93 -3.40 -19.39 5.21
CA CYS A 93 -3.32 -19.92 3.84
C CYS A 93 -2.30 -19.23 2.93
N GLN A 94 -1.61 -18.20 3.42
CA GLN A 94 -0.63 -17.33 2.73
C GLN A 94 -1.16 -16.44 1.60
N GLU A 95 -2.45 -16.54 1.24
CA GLU A 95 -3.07 -15.67 0.25
C GLU A 95 -3.38 -14.26 0.80
N PHE A 96 -3.66 -13.32 -0.10
CA PHE A 96 -3.89 -11.91 0.24
C PHE A 96 -5.38 -11.56 0.43
N TYR A 97 -5.65 -10.30 0.78
CA TYR A 97 -6.97 -9.66 0.89
C TYR A 97 -7.88 -10.14 2.03
N HIS A 98 -7.37 -10.92 2.99
CA HIS A 98 -8.14 -11.30 4.17
C HIS A 98 -7.24 -11.60 5.38
N HIS A 99 -7.83 -11.57 6.58
CA HIS A 99 -7.16 -11.87 7.84
C HIS A 99 -7.40 -13.33 8.27
N SER A 100 -6.44 -13.92 8.97
CA SER A 100 -6.52 -15.33 9.40
C SER A 100 -7.63 -15.63 10.40
N ARG A 101 -8.11 -14.62 11.14
CA ARG A 101 -9.21 -14.75 12.12
C ARG A 101 -10.53 -15.25 11.50
N LEU A 102 -10.74 -15.00 10.20
CA LEU A 102 -11.94 -15.39 9.45
C LEU A 102 -11.61 -16.37 8.31
N CYS A 103 -10.44 -17.02 8.35
CA CYS A 103 -9.97 -17.89 7.28
C CYS A 103 -10.18 -19.37 7.63
N ASN A 104 -11.09 -20.03 6.91
CA ASN A 104 -11.35 -21.47 7.06
C ASN A 104 -10.60 -22.33 6.03
N ARG A 105 -9.81 -21.72 5.12
CA ARG A 105 -9.03 -22.46 4.10
C ARG A 105 -7.99 -23.39 4.74
N ALA A 106 -7.55 -24.41 4.00
CA ALA A 106 -6.47 -25.29 4.42
C ALA A 106 -5.20 -24.47 4.77
N PRO A 107 -4.46 -24.85 5.83
CA PRO A 107 -3.26 -24.13 6.22
C PRO A 107 -2.14 -24.38 5.20
N LYS A 108 -1.35 -23.34 4.91
CA LYS A 108 -0.11 -23.41 4.13
C LYS A 108 1.00 -22.77 4.92
N CYS A 109 2.14 -23.44 5.01
CA CYS A 109 3.31 -22.91 5.68
C CYS A 109 3.94 -21.77 4.87
N LEU A 110 4.15 -20.62 5.53
CA LEU A 110 4.80 -19.42 4.98
C LEU A 110 6.13 -19.72 4.29
N LYS A 111 6.88 -20.68 4.84
CA LYS A 111 8.26 -20.97 4.47
C LYS A 111 8.39 -22.06 3.42
N CYS A 112 7.59 -23.13 3.50
CA CYS A 112 7.82 -24.34 2.69
C CYS A 112 6.64 -24.73 1.79
N SER A 113 5.55 -23.97 1.81
CA SER A 113 4.30 -24.24 1.09
C SER A 113 3.55 -25.53 1.48
N GLY A 114 4.01 -26.29 2.48
CA GLY A 114 3.35 -27.52 2.93
C GLY A 114 2.05 -27.27 3.70
N SER A 115 1.19 -28.29 3.76
CA SER A 115 -0.18 -28.24 4.32
C SER A 115 -0.23 -28.25 5.86
N HIS A 116 0.42 -27.29 6.51
CA HIS A 116 0.48 -27.12 7.96
C HIS A 116 0.63 -25.62 8.30
N LEU A 117 0.42 -25.24 9.57
CA LEU A 117 0.67 -23.86 9.98
C LEU A 117 2.18 -23.62 10.05
N THR A 118 2.62 -22.37 9.89
CA THR A 118 4.05 -22.03 9.95
C THR A 118 4.70 -22.41 11.28
N ALA A 119 3.93 -22.43 12.38
CA ALA A 119 4.39 -22.86 13.70
C ALA A 119 4.79 -24.35 13.74
N ASP A 120 4.10 -25.21 13.00
CA ASP A 120 4.31 -26.66 12.99
C ASP A 120 5.44 -27.09 12.02
N CYS A 121 6.19 -26.13 11.47
CA CYS A 121 7.11 -26.39 10.38
C CYS A 121 8.42 -27.01 10.85
N LYS A 122 8.57 -28.33 10.63
CA LYS A 122 9.79 -29.11 10.96
C LYS A 122 11.05 -28.71 10.17
N LYS A 123 10.98 -27.78 9.19
CA LYS A 123 12.16 -27.36 8.40
C LYS A 123 13.01 -26.32 9.15
N SER A 124 14.25 -26.68 9.49
CA SER A 124 15.27 -25.78 10.09
C SER A 124 15.40 -24.44 9.37
N MET A 125 15.63 -23.33 10.09
CA MET A 125 15.69 -21.96 9.53
C MET A 125 16.66 -21.78 8.36
N LYS A 126 17.72 -22.59 8.27
CA LYS A 126 18.70 -22.56 7.16
C LYS A 126 18.22 -23.24 5.86
N SER A 127 17.12 -24.00 5.88
CA SER A 127 16.62 -24.71 4.68
C SER A 127 16.07 -23.74 3.62
N PRO A 128 16.25 -24.02 2.31
CA PRO A 128 15.61 -23.25 1.24
C PRO A 128 14.09 -23.09 1.44
N ALA A 129 13.61 -21.87 1.23
CA ALA A 129 12.19 -21.55 1.28
C ALA A 129 11.52 -21.82 -0.08
N LYS A 130 10.21 -22.08 -0.05
CA LYS A 130 9.35 -22.18 -1.24
C LYS A 130 8.09 -21.36 -1.00
N CYS A 131 7.82 -20.42 -1.89
CA CYS A 131 6.71 -19.48 -1.77
C CYS A 131 5.36 -20.14 -2.08
N ALA A 132 4.41 -20.05 -1.15
CA ALA A 132 3.06 -20.60 -1.31
C ALA A 132 2.21 -19.95 -2.44
N ASN A 133 2.65 -18.79 -2.95
CA ASN A 133 1.93 -17.96 -3.93
C ASN A 133 2.58 -17.90 -5.32
N CYS A 134 3.87 -18.23 -5.46
CA CYS A 134 4.58 -18.23 -6.75
C CYS A 134 5.55 -19.42 -6.94
N SER A 135 5.68 -20.32 -5.96
CA SER A 135 6.66 -21.41 -5.91
C SER A 135 8.15 -21.02 -5.96
N GLY A 136 8.49 -19.73 -6.01
CA GLY A 136 9.87 -19.23 -6.01
C GLY A 136 10.65 -19.48 -4.72
N PRO A 137 11.99 -19.34 -4.74
CA PRO A 137 12.92 -19.73 -3.67
C PRO A 137 12.98 -18.71 -2.50
N HIS A 138 11.82 -18.29 -2.00
CA HIS A 138 11.68 -17.29 -0.94
C HIS A 138 10.41 -17.58 -0.10
N PRO A 139 10.28 -17.08 1.14
CA PRO A 139 9.05 -17.23 1.91
C PRO A 139 7.89 -16.45 1.25
N ALA A 140 6.64 -16.83 1.57
CA ALA A 140 5.47 -16.26 0.90
C ALA A 140 5.18 -14.78 1.23
N ASN A 141 5.83 -14.22 2.28
CA ASN A 141 5.76 -12.80 2.65
C ASN A 141 6.92 -11.96 2.10
N PHE A 142 7.78 -12.52 1.25
CA PHE A 142 8.88 -11.77 0.63
C PHE A 142 8.33 -10.60 -0.20
N SER A 143 8.80 -9.38 0.09
CA SER A 143 8.32 -8.15 -0.54
C SER A 143 8.51 -8.13 -2.06
N GLY A 144 9.62 -8.68 -2.55
CA GLY A 144 9.93 -8.81 -3.98
C GLY A 144 9.20 -9.94 -4.73
N CYS A 145 8.30 -10.68 -4.08
CA CYS A 145 7.53 -11.76 -4.72
C CYS A 145 6.73 -11.25 -5.94
N PRO A 146 6.75 -11.91 -7.10
CA PRO A 146 5.96 -11.48 -8.27
C PRO A 146 4.44 -11.60 -8.02
N SER A 147 4.01 -12.57 -7.20
CA SER A 147 2.61 -12.71 -6.77
C SER A 147 2.19 -11.71 -5.67
N ASN A 148 3.09 -10.83 -5.20
CA ASN A 148 2.71 -9.73 -4.33
C ASN A 148 1.77 -8.76 -5.06
N PRO A 149 0.57 -8.45 -4.53
CA PRO A 149 -0.37 -7.50 -5.13
C PRO A 149 0.19 -6.13 -5.51
N VAL A 150 1.18 -5.60 -4.77
CA VAL A 150 1.81 -4.31 -5.10
C VAL A 150 2.65 -4.43 -6.37
N ASN A 151 3.44 -5.49 -6.51
CA ASN A 151 4.28 -5.75 -7.68
C ASN A 151 3.44 -6.16 -8.90
N ARG A 152 2.41 -6.98 -8.71
CA ARG A 152 1.50 -7.44 -9.77
C ARG A 152 0.74 -6.28 -10.45
N LYS A 153 0.43 -5.21 -9.71
CA LYS A 153 -0.16 -3.98 -10.28
C LYS A 153 0.78 -3.24 -11.23
N GLN A 154 2.10 -3.34 -11.04
CA GLN A 154 3.09 -2.73 -11.91
C GLN A 154 3.25 -3.54 -13.21
N GLN A 155 3.27 -4.88 -13.11
CA GLN A 155 3.35 -5.78 -14.27
C GLN A 155 2.17 -5.64 -15.25
N LYS A 156 0.97 -5.29 -14.76
CA LYS A 156 -0.21 -5.00 -15.60
C LYS A 156 -0.13 -3.70 -16.40
N LYS A 157 0.95 -2.91 -16.27
CA LYS A 157 1.19 -1.69 -17.08
C LYS A 157 2.06 -1.93 -18.32
N GLN A 158 2.24 -3.17 -18.79
CA GLN A 158 2.85 -3.35 -20.12
C GLN A 158 1.93 -2.74 -21.19
N PRO A 159 2.45 -1.93 -22.11
CA PRO A 159 1.65 -1.35 -23.18
C PRO A 159 1.09 -2.48 -24.06
N ASN A 160 -0.19 -2.37 -24.39
CA ASN A 160 -0.87 -3.34 -25.25
C ASN A 160 -0.22 -3.30 -26.65
N LYS A 161 0.66 -4.27 -26.95
CA LYS A 161 1.10 -4.52 -28.33
C LYS A 161 -0.08 -5.12 -29.10
N ASN A 162 -0.83 -4.23 -29.73
CA ASN A 162 -1.96 -4.52 -30.59
C ASN A 162 -1.52 -5.36 -31.81
N ILE A 163 -1.91 -6.64 -31.83
CA ILE A 163 -1.56 -7.69 -32.81
C ILE A 163 -2.23 -7.48 -34.20
N TRP A 164 -2.51 -6.23 -34.59
CA TRP A 164 -3.35 -5.89 -35.75
C TRP A 164 -2.69 -4.98 -36.81
N THR A 165 -1.44 -4.53 -36.63
CA THR A 165 -0.78 -3.58 -37.56
C THR A 165 0.37 -4.14 -38.40
N GLU A 166 0.63 -5.46 -38.40
CA GLU A 166 1.69 -6.07 -39.25
C GLU A 166 1.19 -6.73 -40.54
N LYS A 167 -0.14 -6.78 -40.79
CA LYS A 167 -0.71 -7.32 -42.05
C LYS A 167 -0.99 -6.28 -43.14
N ALA A 168 -0.66 -5.01 -42.92
CA ALA A 168 -0.94 -3.91 -43.86
C ALA A 168 0.27 -3.46 -44.70
N LEU A 169 1.39 -4.20 -44.71
CA LEU A 169 2.59 -3.88 -45.48
C LEU A 169 3.02 -5.02 -46.42
N LYS A 170 2.07 -5.55 -47.21
CA LYS A 170 2.32 -6.44 -48.36
C LYS A 170 1.05 -6.59 -49.23
N SER A 171 0.83 -5.64 -50.13
CA SER A 171 0.09 -5.87 -51.38
C SER A 171 0.60 -4.89 -52.45
N PRO A 172 0.90 -5.34 -53.69
CA PRO A 172 1.34 -4.48 -54.80
C PRO A 172 0.14 -3.85 -55.53
N HIS A 173 0.36 -3.36 -56.77
CA HIS A 173 -0.57 -2.63 -57.66
C HIS A 173 -0.75 -1.13 -57.30
N HIS A 174 -0.69 -0.14 -58.20
CA HIS A 174 -0.29 0.02 -59.62
C HIS A 174 -0.13 1.56 -59.87
N ALA A 175 0.57 2.12 -60.88
CA ALA A 175 1.59 1.65 -61.83
C ALA A 175 2.19 2.90 -62.56
N SER A 176 3.37 2.80 -63.20
CA SER A 176 3.91 3.89 -64.05
C SER A 176 4.40 3.38 -65.42
N ARG A 177 3.79 3.90 -66.50
CA ARG A 177 4.22 3.67 -67.89
C ARG A 177 5.52 4.43 -68.19
N SER A 178 6.40 3.84 -68.99
CA SER A 178 7.43 4.54 -69.76
C SER A 178 7.52 3.91 -71.16
N ARG A 179 7.93 4.69 -72.17
CA ARG A 179 7.74 4.39 -73.59
C ARG A 179 8.95 3.71 -74.26
N LEU A 180 8.64 2.95 -75.33
CA LEU A 180 9.42 2.70 -76.56
C LEU A 180 10.92 2.35 -76.49
N THR A 181 11.31 1.28 -77.20
CA THR A 181 12.07 1.42 -78.47
C THR A 181 12.00 0.14 -79.31
N LEU A 182 12.34 0.25 -80.61
CA LEU A 182 12.27 -0.81 -81.63
C LEU A 182 13.41 -1.84 -81.49
N GLN A 183 13.15 -3.09 -81.86
CA GLN A 183 13.61 -3.69 -83.13
C GLN A 183 12.84 -4.98 -83.44
#